data_AF-A0AAD5XDB4-F1
#
_entry.id   AF-A0AAD5XDB4-F1
#
_cell.length_a   1.000
_cell.length_b   1.000
_cell.length_c   1.000
_cell.angle_alpha   90.00
_cell.angle_beta   90.00
_cell.angle_gamma   90.00
#
_symmetry.space_group_name_H-M   'P 1'
#
loop_
_entity.id
_entity.type
_entity.pdbx_description
1 polymer ?
#
loop_
_entity_poly.entity_id
_entity_poly.type
_entity_poly.pdbx_seq_one_letter_code
_entity_poly.pdbx_strand_id
1 'polypeptide(L)'
;MTDMNCIVKLPANPLTATGLATPWTVTGCDQTVTPTFAECAAVDPATGTIGIYSPLLINEGSTNFITPVVPTLPTNAVVGCCIALRFGTNGLTTTLSGDTATCTSPGTALGQFAACNAVAFFAATSKVTVAPLGTGLNGVPCYSTRSFQIVDMDQSDNVVTTFLMDPNTLKLAQKTVANILLLPNATDVNNGSDNVLLDLFYRPALGCTAFTAQNLADPTGPPVGAMALNEIQANRLQAPPIAEVPPLDDFVFTQANVPDFFKQVLYRESVFQSAPVQGNTSAESLFYCQNLLNVAAPAFITDLKFLVNKTSPAPAMGKDLFSFLMQRFATAWPALDCNNLIPLTGNNGLPVAGPITANFDGNGVCISGTFNTASLVQLLKTNGGPTTEALALSATATTTTTTTTATATTTTKATTTTKTTTTKTFTKTFTGKFTKPTTKATTTAAAATTTTTTTAATKSTTTTTQPSASSTCAAKYYQCGGINFTGPKCCIASTCTVQNPYYSQCV
;
A
#
# COMPACT_ATOMS: atom_id res chain seq x y z
N MET A 1 -5.63 22.41 11.71
CA MET A 1 -6.06 22.86 10.35
C MET A 1 -7.47 22.34 10.14
N THR A 2 -8.17 22.64 9.03
CA THR A 2 -9.43 21.92 8.72
C THR A 2 -9.07 20.62 8.03
N ASP A 3 -9.39 19.51 8.68
CA ASP A 3 -8.97 18.17 8.26
C ASP A 3 -9.51 17.85 6.85
N MET A 4 -8.62 17.64 5.89
CA MET A 4 -9.01 17.18 4.55
C MET A 4 -9.36 15.70 4.63
N ASN A 5 -10.64 15.38 4.70
CA ASN A 5 -11.13 14.01 4.56
C ASN A 5 -11.38 13.74 3.08
N CYS A 6 -10.61 12.83 2.47
CA CYS A 6 -10.88 12.35 1.12
C CYS A 6 -12.10 11.45 1.17
N ILE A 7 -13.19 11.86 0.51
CA ILE A 7 -14.41 11.07 0.40
C ILE A 7 -14.40 10.35 -0.94
N VAL A 8 -14.14 9.03 -0.89
CA VAL A 8 -14.22 8.13 -2.05
C VAL A 8 -15.65 7.60 -2.15
N LYS A 9 -16.29 7.84 -3.28
CA LYS A 9 -17.68 7.46 -3.54
C LYS A 9 -17.74 6.26 -4.47
N LEU A 10 -18.12 5.12 -3.91
CA LEU A 10 -18.22 3.85 -4.60
C LEU A 10 -19.50 3.80 -5.46
N PRO A 11 -19.41 3.37 -6.73
CA PRO A 11 -20.57 3.17 -7.59
C PRO A 11 -21.40 1.97 -7.13
N ALA A 12 -22.65 1.87 -7.57
CA ALA A 12 -23.53 0.76 -7.20
C ALA A 12 -22.97 -0.59 -7.68
N ASN A 13 -22.99 -1.59 -6.80
CA ASN A 13 -22.42 -2.92 -6.99
C ASN A 13 -20.90 -2.88 -7.29
N PRO A 14 -20.06 -2.22 -6.46
CA PRO A 14 -18.69 -1.84 -6.80
C PRO A 14 -17.75 -3.04 -7.03
N LEU A 15 -18.09 -4.21 -6.50
CA LEU A 15 -17.35 -5.46 -6.64
C LEU A 15 -17.72 -6.27 -7.89
N THR A 16 -18.63 -5.77 -8.74
CA THR A 16 -19.01 -6.39 -10.02
C THR A 16 -18.19 -5.82 -11.18
N ALA A 17 -18.12 -6.52 -12.31
CA ALA A 17 -17.41 -6.02 -13.51
C ALA A 17 -17.83 -4.59 -13.91
N THR A 18 -19.13 -4.28 -13.84
CA THR A 18 -19.67 -2.94 -14.12
C THR A 18 -19.27 -1.92 -13.04
N GLY A 19 -19.29 -2.30 -11.76
CA GLY A 19 -18.90 -1.41 -10.64
C GLY A 19 -17.40 -1.13 -10.58
N LEU A 20 -16.57 -2.10 -10.98
CA LEU A 20 -15.12 -1.93 -11.16
C LEU A 20 -14.79 -1.00 -12.35
N ALA A 21 -15.54 -1.12 -13.45
CA ALA A 21 -15.33 -0.32 -14.66
C ALA A 21 -16.00 1.06 -14.64
N THR A 22 -16.92 1.29 -13.70
CA THR A 22 -17.44 2.63 -13.42
C THR A 22 -16.37 3.40 -12.62
N PRO A 23 -15.94 4.60 -13.04
CA PRO A 23 -14.98 5.39 -12.27
C PRO A 23 -15.49 5.71 -10.86
N TRP A 24 -14.62 5.61 -9.87
CA TRP A 24 -14.94 5.93 -8.47
C TRP A 24 -14.64 7.43 -8.25
N THR A 25 -15.59 8.19 -7.71
CA THR A 25 -15.44 9.65 -7.63
C THR A 25 -14.89 10.09 -6.28
N VAL A 26 -13.93 11.02 -6.29
CA VAL A 26 -13.39 11.64 -5.07
C VAL A 26 -13.91 13.06 -4.87
N THR A 27 -14.10 13.44 -3.61
CA THR A 27 -14.33 14.82 -3.15
C THR A 27 -13.53 15.07 -1.87
N GLY A 28 -13.36 16.33 -1.47
CA GLY A 28 -12.53 16.74 -0.32
C GLY A 28 -11.02 16.81 -0.63
N CYS A 29 -10.56 16.13 -1.69
CA CYS A 29 -9.22 16.20 -2.25
C CYS A 29 -9.24 16.09 -3.78
N ASP A 30 -8.10 16.32 -4.44
CA ASP A 30 -8.01 16.44 -5.90
C ASP A 30 -7.14 15.32 -6.49
N GLN A 31 -7.73 14.46 -7.31
CA GLN A 31 -7.09 13.34 -7.99
C GLN A 31 -5.93 13.74 -8.91
N THR A 32 -5.81 15.02 -9.27
CA THR A 32 -4.72 15.57 -10.10
C THR A 32 -3.55 16.13 -9.29
N VAL A 33 -3.67 16.23 -7.96
CA VAL A 33 -2.65 16.81 -7.06
C VAL A 33 -2.36 15.89 -5.87
N THR A 34 -3.41 15.40 -5.23
CA THR A 34 -3.42 14.53 -4.05
C THR A 34 -4.23 13.24 -4.33
N PRO A 35 -3.76 12.38 -5.27
CA PRO A 35 -4.54 11.23 -5.75
C PRO A 35 -4.80 10.19 -4.66
N THR A 36 -6.03 9.66 -4.69
CA THR A 36 -6.41 8.43 -3.99
C THR A 36 -6.30 7.24 -4.96
N PHE A 37 -6.14 6.03 -4.46
CA PHE A 37 -6.04 4.81 -5.25
C PHE A 37 -7.01 3.73 -4.76
N ALA A 38 -7.38 2.84 -5.68
CA ALA A 38 -8.01 1.58 -5.34
C ALA A 38 -7.32 0.44 -6.09
N GLU A 39 -7.36 -0.75 -5.51
CA GLU A 39 -6.87 -1.97 -6.11
C GLU A 39 -7.79 -3.11 -5.69
N CYS A 40 -8.26 -3.86 -6.67
CA CYS A 40 -9.15 -4.99 -6.46
C CYS A 40 -8.51 -6.27 -6.98
N ALA A 41 -8.67 -7.34 -6.22
CA ALA A 41 -8.27 -8.68 -6.63
C ALA A 41 -9.52 -9.56 -6.72
N ALA A 42 -9.65 -10.25 -7.84
CA ALA A 42 -10.69 -11.25 -8.08
C ALA A 42 -10.06 -12.63 -8.05
N VAL A 43 -10.46 -13.49 -7.11
CA VAL A 43 -10.00 -14.89 -7.03
C VAL A 43 -11.12 -15.83 -7.45
N ASP A 44 -10.81 -16.79 -8.31
CA ASP A 44 -11.68 -17.94 -8.55
C ASP A 44 -11.42 -19.04 -7.49
N PRO A 45 -12.37 -19.32 -6.57
CA PRO A 45 -12.20 -20.36 -5.56
C PRO A 45 -12.23 -21.79 -6.14
N ALA A 46 -12.57 -21.98 -7.42
CA ALA A 46 -12.46 -23.28 -8.07
C ALA A 46 -10.99 -23.61 -8.40
N THR A 47 -10.26 -22.70 -9.06
CA THR A 47 -8.88 -22.91 -9.55
C THR A 47 -7.79 -22.29 -8.67
N GLY A 48 -8.09 -21.28 -7.85
CA GLY A 48 -7.07 -20.45 -7.18
C GLY A 48 -6.44 -19.38 -8.08
N THR A 49 -6.99 -19.14 -9.28
CA THR A 49 -6.53 -18.09 -10.19
C THR A 49 -6.92 -16.71 -9.63
N ILE A 50 -5.96 -15.78 -9.56
CA ILE A 50 -6.19 -14.37 -9.25
C ILE A 50 -6.09 -13.53 -10.54
N GLY A 51 -6.95 -12.53 -10.67
CA GLY A 51 -6.75 -11.38 -11.55
C GLY A 51 -6.80 -10.07 -10.75
N ILE A 52 -5.96 -9.11 -11.12
CA ILE A 52 -5.86 -7.79 -10.49
C ILE A 52 -6.56 -6.76 -11.36
N TYR A 53 -7.25 -5.81 -10.74
CA TYR A 53 -7.92 -4.72 -11.42
C TYR A 53 -7.80 -3.44 -10.59
N SER A 54 -7.42 -2.32 -11.21
CA SER A 54 -7.35 -1.01 -10.56
C SER A 54 -8.53 -0.14 -11.00
N PRO A 55 -9.59 0.04 -10.19
CA PRO A 55 -10.65 1.00 -10.49
C PRO A 55 -10.05 2.40 -10.69
N LEU A 56 -10.50 3.12 -11.71
CA LEU A 56 -10.00 4.46 -11.97
C LEU A 56 -10.70 5.47 -11.05
N LEU A 57 -9.92 6.16 -10.22
CA LEU A 57 -10.43 7.27 -9.41
C LEU A 57 -10.35 8.57 -10.22
N ILE A 58 -11.36 9.42 -10.06
CA ILE A 58 -11.49 10.75 -10.71
C ILE A 58 -12.14 11.75 -9.76
N ASN A 59 -11.92 13.05 -9.95
CA ASN A 59 -12.69 14.10 -9.26
C ASN A 59 -14.18 13.98 -9.64
N GLU A 60 -15.09 14.19 -8.68
CA GLU A 60 -16.53 14.18 -8.97
C GLU A 60 -16.91 15.21 -10.04
N GLY A 61 -17.71 14.80 -11.01
CA GLY A 61 -18.08 15.61 -12.18
C GLY A 61 -17.01 15.71 -13.28
N SER A 62 -15.81 15.16 -13.09
CA SER A 62 -14.79 15.12 -14.15
C SER A 62 -15.23 14.25 -15.33
N THR A 63 -14.85 14.68 -16.53
CA THR A 63 -14.97 13.92 -17.79
C THR A 63 -13.61 13.69 -18.46
N ASN A 64 -12.52 14.18 -17.84
CA ASN A 64 -11.18 14.20 -18.42
C ASN A 64 -10.38 12.93 -18.11
N PHE A 65 -10.87 11.79 -18.59
CA PHE A 65 -10.23 10.50 -18.40
C PHE A 65 -10.36 9.60 -19.65
N ILE A 66 -9.69 8.44 -19.65
CA ILE A 66 -9.99 7.34 -20.57
C ILE A 66 -10.91 6.35 -19.85
N THR A 67 -12.04 6.02 -20.47
CA THR A 67 -13.03 5.08 -19.93
C THR A 67 -12.37 3.75 -19.52
N PRO A 68 -12.60 3.26 -18.28
CA PRO A 68 -12.01 2.01 -17.84
C PRO A 68 -12.46 0.80 -18.69
N VAL A 69 -11.59 -0.20 -18.77
CA VAL A 69 -11.89 -1.47 -19.46
C VAL A 69 -12.81 -2.32 -18.58
N VAL A 70 -13.92 -2.82 -19.12
CA VAL A 70 -14.80 -3.74 -18.38
C VAL A 70 -14.12 -5.10 -18.20
N PRO A 71 -13.78 -5.52 -16.96
CA PRO A 71 -13.07 -6.77 -16.74
C PRO A 71 -14.00 -7.98 -16.93
N THR A 72 -13.47 -9.08 -17.46
CA THR A 72 -14.17 -10.37 -17.42
C THR A 72 -13.85 -11.06 -16.10
N LEU A 73 -14.87 -11.24 -15.25
CA LEU A 73 -14.75 -11.95 -13.98
C LEU A 73 -15.17 -13.42 -14.13
N PRO A 74 -14.47 -14.39 -13.49
CA PRO A 74 -14.95 -15.76 -13.34
C PRO A 74 -16.35 -15.82 -12.71
N THR A 75 -17.18 -16.79 -13.12
CA THR A 75 -18.60 -16.88 -12.73
C THR A 75 -18.85 -16.95 -11.22
N ASN A 76 -17.89 -17.47 -10.45
CA ASN A 76 -17.95 -17.56 -8.99
C ASN A 76 -16.80 -16.76 -8.32
N ALA A 77 -16.28 -15.73 -8.99
CA ALA A 77 -15.17 -14.93 -8.46
C ALA A 77 -15.55 -14.23 -7.15
N VAL A 78 -14.69 -14.36 -6.15
CA VAL A 78 -14.75 -13.52 -4.95
C VAL A 78 -13.84 -12.32 -5.19
N VAL A 79 -14.41 -11.11 -5.15
CA VAL A 79 -13.69 -9.85 -5.37
C VAL A 79 -13.50 -9.17 -4.02
N GLY A 80 -12.26 -8.83 -3.69
CA GLY A 80 -11.91 -7.91 -2.59
C GLY A 80 -11.24 -6.67 -3.14
N CYS A 81 -11.42 -5.52 -2.49
CA CYS A 81 -10.79 -4.25 -2.87
C CYS A 81 -10.15 -3.58 -1.66
N CYS A 82 -9.00 -2.95 -1.88
CA CYS A 82 -8.35 -2.03 -0.95
C CYS A 82 -8.39 -0.62 -1.54
N ILE A 83 -8.57 0.39 -0.68
CA ILE A 83 -8.65 1.81 -1.02
C ILE A 83 -7.66 2.53 -0.11
N ALA A 84 -6.84 3.39 -0.68
CA ALA A 84 -5.70 3.96 0.02
C ALA A 84 -5.27 5.30 -0.61
N LEU A 85 -4.72 6.22 0.19
CA LEU A 85 -4.31 7.54 -0.29
C LEU A 85 -2.91 7.53 -0.94
N ARG A 86 -2.40 8.71 -1.25
CA ARG A 86 -1.00 8.91 -1.59
C ARG A 86 -0.23 9.34 -0.35
N PHE A 87 0.90 8.69 -0.11
CA PHE A 87 1.86 9.06 0.92
C PHE A 87 2.26 10.53 0.77
N GLY A 88 2.26 11.28 1.87
CA GLY A 88 2.55 12.72 1.88
C GLY A 88 1.42 13.61 1.35
N THR A 89 0.18 13.12 1.28
CA THR A 89 -0.98 14.01 1.12
C THR A 89 -1.44 14.52 2.49
N ASN A 90 -1.94 15.77 2.55
CA ASN A 90 -2.51 16.34 3.78
C ASN A 90 -3.92 15.77 4.11
N GLY A 91 -4.27 14.61 3.55
CA GLY A 91 -5.54 13.94 3.72
C GLY A 91 -5.52 13.04 4.95
N LEU A 92 -6.10 13.49 6.06
CA LEU A 92 -5.96 12.78 7.35
C LEU A 92 -6.80 11.50 7.42
N THR A 93 -7.87 11.37 6.63
CA THR A 93 -8.60 10.10 6.51
C THR A 93 -9.11 9.81 5.10
N THR A 94 -9.23 8.52 4.79
CA THR A 94 -10.09 8.00 3.73
C THR A 94 -11.47 7.70 4.30
N THR A 95 -12.50 8.39 3.79
CA THR A 95 -13.91 8.11 4.10
C THR A 95 -14.59 7.49 2.88
N LEU A 96 -15.26 6.35 3.05
CA LEU A 96 -16.04 5.74 1.98
C LEU A 96 -17.49 6.23 2.00
N SER A 97 -18.08 6.40 0.81
CA SER A 97 -19.50 6.74 0.60
C SER A 97 -20.06 6.03 -0.64
N GLY A 98 -21.37 6.15 -0.88
CA GLY A 98 -22.03 5.40 -1.96
C GLY A 98 -22.38 3.98 -1.52
N ASP A 99 -22.13 2.99 -2.36
CA ASP A 99 -22.39 1.58 -2.04
C ASP A 99 -21.26 0.97 -1.21
N THR A 100 -21.32 1.17 0.10
CA THR A 100 -20.29 0.74 1.07
C THR A 100 -20.71 -0.49 1.89
N ALA A 101 -21.77 -1.19 1.52
CA ALA A 101 -22.39 -2.25 2.32
C ALA A 101 -21.50 -3.49 2.54
N THR A 102 -20.42 -3.63 1.76
CA THR A 102 -19.43 -4.72 1.85
C THR A 102 -18.08 -4.26 2.42
N CYS A 103 -17.99 -3.03 2.92
CA CYS A 103 -16.72 -2.41 3.33
C CYS A 103 -16.51 -2.41 4.85
N THR A 104 -15.23 -2.29 5.25
CA THR A 104 -14.80 -1.99 6.63
C THR A 104 -15.64 -0.85 7.18
N SER A 105 -16.17 -1.02 8.40
CA SER A 105 -17.43 -0.40 8.84
C SER A 105 -17.56 1.09 8.49
N PRO A 106 -18.60 1.49 7.71
CA PRO A 106 -18.83 2.88 7.35
C PRO A 106 -18.87 3.79 8.59
N GLY A 107 -17.92 4.73 8.66
CA GLY A 107 -17.71 5.62 9.80
C GLY A 107 -16.50 5.30 10.68
N THR A 108 -15.85 4.15 10.51
CA THR A 108 -14.61 3.77 11.22
C THR A 108 -13.40 3.88 10.28
N ALA A 109 -12.93 5.10 10.03
CA ALA A 109 -11.75 5.32 9.19
C ALA A 109 -10.50 4.67 9.81
N LEU A 110 -9.78 3.85 9.04
CA LEU A 110 -8.47 3.30 9.41
C LEU A 110 -7.39 4.21 8.82
N GLY A 111 -7.30 5.44 9.35
CA GLY A 111 -6.44 6.49 8.81
C GLY A 111 -6.65 6.68 7.30
N GLN A 112 -5.58 6.48 6.53
CA GLN A 112 -5.59 6.62 5.07
C GLN A 112 -6.14 5.37 4.32
N PHE A 113 -6.34 4.25 5.01
CA PHE A 113 -6.75 2.96 4.45
C PHE A 113 -8.24 2.64 4.63
N ALA A 114 -8.80 1.88 3.70
CA ALA A 114 -10.10 1.20 3.84
C ALA A 114 -10.16 -0.04 2.92
N ALA A 115 -11.02 -1.01 3.24
CA ALA A 115 -11.16 -2.23 2.43
C ALA A 115 -12.62 -2.65 2.23
N CYS A 116 -12.89 -3.40 1.16
CA CYS A 116 -14.19 -3.97 0.85
C CYS A 116 -14.08 -5.46 0.52
N ASN A 117 -14.90 -6.27 1.22
CA ASN A 117 -14.99 -7.72 1.11
C ASN A 117 -13.67 -8.50 1.33
N ALA A 118 -12.66 -7.87 1.93
CA ALA A 118 -11.31 -8.42 2.10
C ALA A 118 -11.30 -9.78 2.83
N VAL A 119 -12.03 -9.92 3.94
CA VAL A 119 -12.09 -11.17 4.72
C VAL A 119 -12.59 -12.36 3.88
N ALA A 120 -13.65 -12.15 3.09
CA ALA A 120 -14.21 -13.17 2.22
C ALA A 120 -13.28 -13.48 1.03
N PHE A 121 -12.64 -12.44 0.46
CA PHE A 121 -11.61 -12.61 -0.57
C PHE A 121 -10.44 -13.47 -0.05
N PHE A 122 -9.85 -13.11 1.09
CA PHE A 122 -8.71 -13.86 1.65
C PHE A 122 -9.09 -15.29 2.05
N ALA A 123 -10.30 -15.52 2.57
CA ALA A 123 -10.81 -16.88 2.81
C ALA A 123 -10.89 -17.73 1.52
N ALA A 124 -11.20 -17.11 0.38
CA ALA A 124 -11.25 -17.77 -0.93
C ALA A 124 -9.85 -18.07 -1.53
N THR A 125 -8.76 -17.54 -0.97
CA THR A 125 -7.38 -17.74 -1.47
C THR A 125 -6.78 -19.12 -1.18
N SER A 126 -7.53 -20.05 -0.57
CA SER A 126 -7.02 -21.35 -0.10
C SER A 126 -6.36 -22.25 -1.14
N LYS A 127 -6.62 -22.02 -2.45
CA LYS A 127 -5.99 -22.75 -3.58
C LYS A 127 -4.94 -21.94 -4.35
N VAL A 128 -4.68 -20.69 -3.96
CA VAL A 128 -3.75 -19.80 -4.69
C VAL A 128 -2.34 -20.39 -4.63
N THR A 129 -1.75 -20.63 -5.79
CA THR A 129 -0.33 -21.04 -5.88
C THR A 129 0.53 -19.81 -5.64
N VAL A 130 1.07 -19.70 -4.42
CA VAL A 130 1.89 -18.56 -3.99
C VAL A 130 3.29 -18.67 -4.60
N ALA A 131 3.75 -17.61 -5.26
CA ALA A 131 5.13 -17.56 -5.74
C ALA A 131 6.12 -17.58 -4.56
N PRO A 132 7.21 -18.36 -4.61
CA PRO A 132 8.22 -18.34 -3.56
C PRO A 132 8.86 -16.95 -3.47
N LEU A 133 9.26 -16.53 -2.26
CA LEU A 133 10.00 -15.27 -2.08
C LEU A 133 11.30 -15.27 -2.90
N GLY A 134 12.01 -16.39 -2.92
CA GLY A 134 13.34 -16.49 -3.51
C GLY A 134 14.44 -16.01 -2.55
N THR A 135 15.65 -15.82 -3.07
CA THR A 135 16.83 -15.39 -2.32
C THR A 135 17.41 -14.14 -2.97
N GLY A 136 17.61 -13.07 -2.20
CA GLY A 136 18.15 -11.82 -2.71
C GLY A 136 19.66 -11.89 -2.93
N LEU A 137 20.20 -10.89 -3.64
CA LEU A 137 21.65 -10.71 -3.85
C LEU A 137 22.44 -10.51 -2.54
N ASN A 138 21.75 -10.22 -1.43
CA ASN A 138 22.30 -10.18 -0.07
C ASN A 138 22.43 -11.57 0.60
N GLY A 139 21.88 -12.63 -0.01
CA GLY A 139 22.00 -14.02 0.45
C GLY A 139 20.96 -14.47 1.47
N VAL A 140 19.97 -13.62 1.80
CA VAL A 140 18.82 -13.95 2.66
C VAL A 140 17.55 -14.12 1.80
N PRO A 141 16.45 -14.68 2.35
CA PRO A 141 15.17 -14.70 1.64
C PRO A 141 14.75 -13.29 1.22
N CYS A 142 14.19 -13.15 0.02
CA CYS A 142 13.64 -11.88 -0.46
C CYS A 142 12.52 -11.40 0.48
N TYR A 143 12.48 -10.09 0.73
CA TYR A 143 11.54 -9.52 1.69
C TYR A 143 10.07 -9.59 1.22
N SER A 144 9.18 -9.53 2.20
CA SER A 144 7.73 -9.40 2.06
C SER A 144 7.25 -8.12 2.77
N THR A 145 5.97 -7.77 2.64
CA THR A 145 5.35 -6.66 3.39
C THR A 145 5.37 -6.84 4.90
N ARG A 146 5.68 -8.04 5.40
CA ARG A 146 5.82 -8.34 6.84
C ARG A 146 7.27 -8.57 7.28
N SER A 147 8.23 -8.18 6.44
CA SER A 147 9.65 -8.12 6.78
C SER A 147 9.96 -6.78 7.45
N PHE A 148 10.58 -6.80 8.63
CA PHE A 148 10.97 -5.58 9.37
C PHE A 148 11.92 -4.65 8.58
N GLN A 149 12.55 -5.15 7.51
CA GLN A 149 13.39 -4.41 6.59
C GLN A 149 12.62 -3.47 5.62
N ILE A 150 11.29 -3.59 5.56
CA ILE A 150 10.40 -2.83 4.65
C ILE A 150 9.52 -1.85 5.42
N VAL A 151 8.87 -2.34 6.48
CA VAL A 151 7.82 -1.64 7.23
C VAL A 151 8.34 -0.42 7.98
N ASP A 152 7.43 0.53 8.24
CA ASP A 152 7.65 1.62 9.20
C ASP A 152 6.57 1.62 10.31
N MET A 153 5.83 2.72 10.51
CA MET A 153 4.73 2.79 11.49
C MET A 153 3.39 2.35 10.91
N ASP A 154 3.16 2.60 9.61
CA ASP A 154 1.88 2.45 8.93
C ASP A 154 1.97 1.29 7.92
N GLN A 155 2.24 0.08 8.40
CA GLN A 155 2.51 -1.04 7.50
C GLN A 155 1.25 -1.52 6.78
N SER A 156 1.39 -2.01 5.54
CA SER A 156 0.25 -2.48 4.73
C SER A 156 -0.80 -1.39 4.43
N ASP A 157 -0.41 -0.11 4.48
CA ASP A 157 -1.29 1.06 4.36
C ASP A 157 -1.86 1.33 2.97
N ASN A 158 -1.13 0.99 1.89
CA ASN A 158 -1.60 1.23 0.52
C ASN A 158 -1.24 0.12 -0.48
N VAL A 159 -1.75 0.33 -1.71
CA VAL A 159 -1.82 -0.61 -2.84
C VAL A 159 -0.63 -0.47 -3.82
N VAL A 160 -0.49 -1.37 -4.80
CA VAL A 160 0.55 -1.28 -5.87
C VAL A 160 0.04 -0.50 -7.10
N THR A 161 -1.29 -0.34 -7.27
CA THR A 161 -1.94 0.43 -8.35
C THR A 161 -1.15 1.68 -8.76
N THR A 162 -0.83 1.75 -10.05
CA THR A 162 -0.28 2.93 -10.72
C THR A 162 -1.22 3.38 -11.84
N PHE A 163 -1.58 4.67 -11.86
CA PHE A 163 -2.33 5.28 -12.95
C PHE A 163 -1.41 6.04 -13.91
N LEU A 164 -1.93 6.33 -15.10
CA LEU A 164 -1.31 7.27 -16.04
C LEU A 164 -1.98 8.63 -15.90
N MET A 165 -1.19 9.70 -15.90
CA MET A 165 -1.66 11.08 -15.97
C MET A 165 -0.85 11.86 -17.01
N ASP A 166 -1.51 12.47 -18.01
CA ASP A 166 -0.82 13.44 -18.88
C ASP A 166 -0.52 14.72 -18.08
N PRO A 167 0.76 15.15 -17.97
CA PRO A 167 1.14 16.28 -17.10
C PRO A 167 0.72 17.66 -17.65
N ASN A 168 0.27 17.75 -18.91
CA ASN A 168 -0.17 19.01 -19.52
C ASN A 168 -1.70 19.13 -19.52
N THR A 169 -2.40 18.01 -19.79
CA THR A 169 -3.86 17.99 -19.86
C THR A 169 -4.54 17.43 -18.61
N LEU A 170 -3.77 16.96 -17.61
CA LEU A 170 -4.24 16.27 -16.39
C LEU A 170 -5.19 15.10 -16.67
N LYS A 171 -5.02 14.44 -17.84
CA LYS A 171 -5.94 13.37 -18.28
C LYS A 171 -5.55 12.04 -17.65
N LEU A 172 -6.48 11.46 -16.90
CA LEU A 172 -6.30 10.22 -16.14
C LEU A 172 -6.63 8.97 -16.96
N ALA A 173 -5.89 7.88 -16.75
CA ALA A 173 -6.20 6.57 -17.30
C ALA A 173 -5.65 5.40 -16.45
N GLN A 174 -6.28 4.23 -16.56
CA GLN A 174 -5.68 2.98 -16.08
C GLN A 174 -4.38 2.69 -16.83
N LYS A 175 -3.35 2.18 -16.14
CA LYS A 175 -2.10 1.79 -16.79
C LYS A 175 -2.24 0.47 -17.55
N THR A 176 -2.51 0.59 -18.86
CA THR A 176 -2.62 -0.51 -19.82
C THR A 176 -1.75 -0.19 -21.04
N VAL A 177 -1.31 -1.19 -21.80
CA VAL A 177 -0.54 -1.02 -23.04
C VAL A 177 -1.29 -0.14 -24.03
N ALA A 178 -2.61 -0.30 -24.14
CA ALA A 178 -3.46 0.56 -24.96
C ALA A 178 -3.44 2.02 -24.51
N ASN A 179 -3.54 2.29 -23.20
CA ASN A 179 -3.57 3.65 -22.67
C ASN A 179 -2.19 4.34 -22.71
N ILE A 180 -1.09 3.59 -22.58
CA ILE A 180 0.28 4.09 -22.79
C ILE A 180 0.45 4.59 -24.24
N LEU A 181 -0.10 3.86 -25.23
CA LEU A 181 -0.06 4.26 -26.63
C LEU A 181 -0.97 5.47 -26.95
N LEU A 182 -2.05 5.65 -26.19
CA LEU A 182 -2.96 6.80 -26.31
C LEU A 182 -2.45 8.06 -25.59
N LEU A 183 -1.63 7.92 -24.55
CA LEU A 183 -1.06 9.00 -23.76
C LEU A 183 0.48 8.90 -23.69
N PRO A 184 1.21 9.07 -24.82
CA PRO A 184 2.65 8.86 -24.90
C PRO A 184 3.49 9.84 -24.06
N ASN A 185 2.89 10.90 -23.53
CA ASN A 185 3.53 11.87 -22.62
C ASN A 185 3.14 11.67 -21.15
N ALA A 186 2.29 10.69 -20.82
CA ALA A 186 1.81 10.50 -19.46
C ALA A 186 2.89 9.97 -18.53
N THR A 187 2.84 10.46 -17.29
CA THR A 187 3.69 10.00 -16.18
C THR A 187 2.95 8.97 -15.34
N ASP A 188 3.71 8.05 -14.74
CA ASP A 188 3.22 7.14 -13.71
C ASP A 188 2.87 7.90 -12.42
N VAL A 189 1.69 7.60 -11.87
CA VAL A 189 1.19 8.16 -10.62
C VAL A 189 0.82 7.03 -9.68
N ASN A 190 1.50 6.95 -8.53
CA ASN A 190 1.37 5.91 -7.50
C ASN A 190 1.42 6.50 -6.07
N ASN A 191 1.15 5.69 -5.05
CA ASN A 191 1.05 6.15 -3.66
C ASN A 191 2.38 6.25 -2.89
N GLY A 192 3.38 5.39 -3.15
CA GLY A 192 4.68 5.40 -2.45
C GLY A 192 4.79 4.56 -1.17
N SER A 193 3.80 3.70 -0.88
CA SER A 193 3.71 2.78 0.28
C SER A 193 4.79 1.69 0.35
N ASP A 194 4.85 0.98 1.49
CA ASP A 194 5.48 -0.34 1.65
C ASP A 194 5.29 -1.27 0.44
N ASN A 195 4.07 -1.39 -0.08
CA ASN A 195 3.79 -2.27 -1.22
C ASN A 195 4.50 -1.82 -2.51
N VAL A 196 4.52 -0.51 -2.76
CA VAL A 196 5.20 0.11 -3.91
C VAL A 196 6.73 0.09 -3.72
N LEU A 197 7.21 0.42 -2.51
CA LEU A 197 8.60 0.30 -2.07
C LEU A 197 9.12 -1.12 -2.32
N LEU A 198 8.37 -2.12 -1.88
CA LEU A 198 8.74 -3.53 -1.99
C LEU A 198 8.84 -3.95 -3.47
N ASP A 199 7.78 -3.77 -4.26
CA ASP A 199 7.73 -4.33 -5.62
C ASP A 199 8.51 -3.52 -6.66
N LEU A 200 8.54 -2.19 -6.55
CA LEU A 200 9.15 -1.32 -7.58
C LEU A 200 10.58 -0.88 -7.27
N PHE A 201 11.04 -0.99 -6.01
CA PHE A 201 12.35 -0.47 -5.59
C PHE A 201 13.20 -1.51 -4.86
N TYR A 202 12.72 -2.10 -3.77
CA TYR A 202 13.51 -2.97 -2.90
C TYR A 202 13.75 -4.36 -3.51
N ARG A 203 12.71 -5.00 -4.05
CA ARG A 203 12.85 -6.29 -4.75
C ARG A 203 13.79 -6.14 -5.96
N PRO A 204 13.63 -5.16 -6.87
CA PRO A 204 14.59 -4.90 -7.93
C PRO A 204 16.02 -4.59 -7.44
N ALA A 205 16.19 -3.86 -6.33
CA ALA A 205 17.50 -3.57 -5.75
C ALA A 205 18.23 -4.84 -5.26
N LEU A 206 17.50 -5.83 -4.75
CA LEU A 206 17.99 -7.14 -4.33
C LEU A 206 17.96 -8.23 -5.42
N GLY A 207 17.54 -7.91 -6.66
CA GLY A 207 17.38 -8.90 -7.73
C GLY A 207 16.21 -9.88 -7.56
N CYS A 208 15.29 -9.58 -6.64
CA CYS A 208 14.09 -10.35 -6.35
C CYS A 208 12.93 -10.00 -7.30
N THR A 209 11.99 -10.92 -7.48
CA THR A 209 10.77 -10.74 -8.29
C THR A 209 9.53 -10.55 -7.41
N ALA A 210 8.64 -9.64 -7.79
CA ALA A 210 7.31 -9.51 -7.18
C ALA A 210 6.43 -10.74 -7.45
N PHE A 211 5.46 -11.01 -6.58
CA PHE A 211 4.37 -11.95 -6.90
C PHE A 211 3.31 -11.21 -7.72
N THR A 212 3.12 -11.62 -8.98
CA THR A 212 2.29 -10.91 -9.96
C THR A 212 1.16 -11.78 -10.51
N ALA A 213 0.02 -11.18 -10.84
CA ALA A 213 -1.09 -11.84 -11.52
C ALA A 213 -1.65 -10.98 -12.69
N GLN A 214 -2.52 -11.54 -13.53
CA GLN A 214 -2.96 -10.86 -14.75
C GLN A 214 -3.75 -9.58 -14.45
N ASN A 215 -3.42 -8.50 -15.15
CA ASN A 215 -4.22 -7.28 -15.14
C ASN A 215 -5.52 -7.51 -15.93
N LEU A 216 -6.67 -7.47 -15.27
CA LEU A 216 -7.99 -7.65 -15.86
C LEU A 216 -8.46 -6.44 -16.69
N ALA A 217 -7.82 -5.27 -16.52
CA ALA A 217 -7.98 -4.11 -17.41
C ALA A 217 -7.08 -4.20 -18.65
N ASP A 218 -6.10 -5.11 -18.66
CA ASP A 218 -5.23 -5.38 -19.82
C ASP A 218 -4.95 -6.90 -19.96
N PRO A 219 -5.93 -7.69 -20.44
CA PRO A 219 -5.80 -9.16 -20.51
C PRO A 219 -4.70 -9.67 -21.46
N THR A 220 -4.11 -8.78 -22.26
CA THR A 220 -2.99 -9.05 -23.17
C THR A 220 -1.66 -8.43 -22.71
N GLY A 221 -1.71 -7.56 -21.70
CA GLY A 221 -0.55 -6.89 -21.12
C GLY A 221 0.20 -7.76 -20.11
N PRO A 222 1.35 -7.27 -19.60
CA PRO A 222 2.11 -7.96 -18.57
C PRO A 222 1.30 -8.11 -17.27
N PRO A 223 1.58 -9.16 -16.47
CA PRO A 223 1.02 -9.28 -15.13
C PRO A 223 1.57 -8.17 -14.21
N VAL A 224 0.81 -7.85 -13.17
CA VAL A 224 1.12 -6.75 -12.23
C VAL A 224 1.23 -7.27 -10.80
N GLY A 225 2.04 -6.60 -9.99
CA GLY A 225 2.03 -6.76 -8.52
C GLY A 225 0.75 -6.19 -7.92
N ALA A 226 0.46 -6.58 -6.69
CA ALA A 226 -0.71 -6.12 -5.93
C ALA A 226 -0.49 -6.33 -4.43
N MET A 227 -1.05 -5.46 -3.61
CA MET A 227 -1.11 -5.61 -2.15
C MET A 227 -1.76 -6.93 -1.75
N ALA A 228 -2.85 -7.31 -2.43
CA ALA A 228 -3.52 -8.59 -2.20
C ALA A 228 -2.58 -9.79 -2.44
N LEU A 229 -1.67 -9.71 -3.42
CA LEU A 229 -0.69 -10.75 -3.70
C LEU A 229 0.44 -10.74 -2.65
N ASN A 230 0.93 -9.56 -2.29
CA ASN A 230 1.96 -9.40 -1.28
C ASN A 230 1.51 -9.89 0.10
N GLU A 231 0.27 -9.61 0.53
CA GLU A 231 -0.25 -10.12 1.81
C GLU A 231 -0.51 -11.63 1.78
N ILE A 232 -0.95 -12.21 0.65
CA ILE A 232 -1.00 -13.67 0.49
C ILE A 232 0.41 -14.26 0.60
N GLN A 233 1.41 -13.64 -0.02
CA GLN A 233 2.79 -14.12 0.02
C GLN A 233 3.41 -13.99 1.42
N ALA A 234 3.22 -12.86 2.09
CA ALA A 234 3.70 -12.59 3.43
C ALA A 234 3.05 -13.52 4.47
N ASN A 235 1.71 -13.64 4.45
CA ASN A 235 0.98 -14.56 5.35
C ASN A 235 1.47 -16.01 5.23
N ARG A 236 1.81 -16.47 4.02
CA ARG A 236 2.17 -17.87 3.75
C ARG A 236 3.67 -18.18 3.86
N LEU A 237 4.55 -17.19 3.65
CA LEU A 237 6.00 -17.42 3.49
C LEU A 237 6.90 -16.56 4.41
N GLN A 238 6.39 -15.55 5.11
CA GLN A 238 7.21 -14.78 6.06
C GLN A 238 7.53 -15.63 7.29
N ALA A 239 8.82 -15.90 7.50
CA ALA A 239 9.30 -16.51 8.74
C ALA A 239 9.35 -15.48 9.88
N PRO A 240 9.23 -15.90 11.16
CA PRO A 240 9.44 -15.02 12.30
C PRO A 240 10.84 -14.36 12.31
N PRO A 241 10.96 -13.09 12.75
CA PRO A 241 9.88 -12.23 13.25
C PRO A 241 9.00 -11.70 12.11
N ILE A 242 7.68 -11.76 12.33
CA ILE A 242 6.65 -11.29 11.40
C ILE A 242 6.22 -9.90 11.88
N ALA A 243 6.26 -8.90 11.01
CA ALA A 243 5.60 -7.63 11.27
C ALA A 243 4.08 -7.80 11.07
N GLU A 244 3.29 -7.30 12.01
CA GLU A 244 1.84 -7.12 11.90
C GLU A 244 1.49 -5.75 12.49
N VAL A 245 0.40 -5.13 12.04
CA VAL A 245 -0.03 -3.75 12.40
C VAL A 245 0.02 -3.58 13.91
N PRO A 246 0.95 -2.78 14.47
CA PRO A 246 1.14 -2.66 15.91
C PRO A 246 -0.02 -1.87 16.52
N PRO A 247 -0.25 -1.97 17.84
CA PRO A 247 -1.28 -1.17 18.49
C PRO A 247 -0.85 0.28 18.73
N LEU A 248 0.28 0.73 18.16
CA LEU A 248 0.76 2.12 18.15
C LEU A 248 0.85 2.72 16.72
N ASP A 249 0.34 2.00 15.72
CA ASP A 249 0.00 2.53 14.39
C ASP A 249 -1.18 3.53 14.55
N ASP A 250 -1.10 4.72 13.93
CA ASP A 250 -2.10 5.78 14.21
C ASP A 250 -3.42 5.59 13.43
N PHE A 251 -3.44 4.74 12.40
CA PHE A 251 -4.68 4.36 11.69
C PHE A 251 -5.59 3.55 12.62
N VAL A 252 -5.00 2.76 13.54
CA VAL A 252 -5.73 2.02 14.58
C VAL A 252 -6.12 2.85 15.82
N PHE A 253 -5.90 4.17 15.83
CA PHE A 253 -6.29 5.02 16.97
C PHE A 253 -7.74 5.51 16.93
N THR A 254 -8.34 5.66 18.10
CA THR A 254 -9.55 6.49 18.29
C THR A 254 -9.29 7.95 17.90
N GLN A 255 -10.36 8.72 17.68
CA GLN A 255 -10.28 10.18 17.46
C GLN A 255 -9.64 10.96 18.63
N ALA A 256 -9.45 10.32 19.79
CA ALA A 256 -8.74 10.87 20.94
C ALA A 256 -7.22 10.57 20.93
N ASN A 257 -6.68 10.02 19.84
CA ASN A 257 -5.28 9.61 19.69
C ASN A 257 -4.86 8.53 20.73
N VAL A 258 -5.73 7.55 20.93
CA VAL A 258 -5.53 6.40 21.83
C VAL A 258 -5.78 5.10 21.07
N PRO A 259 -4.94 4.05 21.21
CA PRO A 259 -5.11 2.74 20.57
C PRO A 259 -6.51 2.13 20.70
N ASP A 260 -7.07 1.66 19.58
CA ASP A 260 -8.36 0.95 19.53
C ASP A 260 -8.17 -0.50 19.07
N PHE A 261 -8.46 -1.45 19.95
CA PHE A 261 -8.34 -2.88 19.68
C PHE A 261 -9.26 -3.35 18.54
N PHE A 262 -10.47 -2.79 18.41
CA PHE A 262 -11.41 -3.18 17.35
C PHE A 262 -10.98 -2.65 15.99
N LYS A 263 -10.42 -1.43 15.93
CA LYS A 263 -9.73 -0.96 14.71
C LYS A 263 -8.56 -1.87 14.34
N GLN A 264 -7.74 -2.27 15.31
CA GLN A 264 -6.59 -3.15 15.06
C GLN A 264 -7.04 -4.52 14.50
N VAL A 265 -8.10 -5.12 15.04
CA VAL A 265 -8.74 -6.31 14.47
C VAL A 265 -9.19 -6.06 13.02
N LEU A 266 -9.98 -5.00 12.78
CA LEU A 266 -10.54 -4.69 11.46
C LEU A 266 -9.46 -4.43 10.40
N TYR A 267 -8.37 -3.73 10.75
CA TYR A 267 -7.24 -3.50 9.85
C TYR A 267 -6.54 -4.82 9.54
N ARG A 268 -6.12 -5.59 10.56
CA ARG A 268 -5.41 -6.86 10.35
C ARG A 268 -6.21 -7.87 9.55
N GLU A 269 -7.51 -8.04 9.81
CA GLU A 269 -8.39 -8.89 9.00
C GLU A 269 -8.49 -8.41 7.54
N SER A 270 -8.43 -7.10 7.32
CA SER A 270 -8.46 -6.47 5.98
C SER A 270 -7.14 -6.58 5.21
N VAL A 271 -6.04 -6.93 5.87
CA VAL A 271 -4.71 -7.16 5.25
C VAL A 271 -4.18 -8.58 5.50
N PHE A 272 -5.07 -9.52 5.81
CA PHE A 272 -4.76 -10.95 6.01
C PHE A 272 -3.73 -11.25 7.11
N GLN A 273 -3.62 -10.38 8.12
CA GLN A 273 -2.78 -10.58 9.30
C GLN A 273 -3.54 -11.34 10.40
N SER A 274 -2.81 -11.80 11.41
CA SER A 274 -3.38 -12.53 12.55
C SER A 274 -4.18 -11.59 13.45
N ALA A 275 -5.31 -12.07 13.98
CA ALA A 275 -6.09 -11.29 14.94
C ALA A 275 -5.22 -10.94 16.17
N PRO A 276 -5.20 -9.66 16.61
CA PRO A 276 -4.38 -9.22 17.74
C PRO A 276 -4.90 -9.81 19.06
N VAL A 277 -4.01 -9.95 20.05
CA VAL A 277 -4.36 -10.55 21.34
C VAL A 277 -4.90 -9.48 22.28
N GLN A 278 -6.13 -9.65 22.77
CA GLN A 278 -6.78 -8.67 23.64
C GLN A 278 -5.97 -8.44 24.93
N GLY A 279 -5.64 -7.18 25.22
CA GLY A 279 -4.84 -6.78 26.39
C GLY A 279 -3.32 -6.90 26.21
N ASN A 280 -2.83 -7.32 25.05
CA ASN A 280 -1.39 -7.52 24.77
C ASN A 280 -0.62 -6.23 24.43
N THR A 281 -1.31 -5.09 24.32
CA THR A 281 -0.84 -3.81 23.75
C THR A 281 0.64 -3.51 24.03
N SER A 282 1.04 -3.39 25.30
CA SER A 282 2.39 -2.98 25.67
C SER A 282 3.48 -3.99 25.28
N ALA A 283 3.18 -5.29 25.32
CA ALA A 283 4.13 -6.33 24.91
C ALA A 283 4.28 -6.38 23.38
N GLU A 284 3.20 -6.10 22.65
CA GLU A 284 3.15 -6.06 21.20
C GLU A 284 3.90 -4.84 20.62
N SER A 285 3.67 -3.66 21.20
CA SER A 285 4.45 -2.44 20.89
C SER A 285 5.94 -2.65 21.14
N LEU A 286 6.29 -3.22 22.31
CA LEU A 286 7.67 -3.50 22.66
C LEU A 286 8.31 -4.49 21.69
N PHE A 287 7.60 -5.56 21.31
CA PHE A 287 8.07 -6.52 20.30
C PHE A 287 8.32 -5.83 18.96
N TYR A 288 7.42 -4.95 18.51
CA TYR A 288 7.59 -4.24 17.25
C TYR A 288 8.82 -3.31 17.26
N CYS A 289 8.96 -2.47 18.28
CA CYS A 289 10.13 -1.62 18.49
C CYS A 289 11.44 -2.42 18.63
N GLN A 290 11.41 -3.59 19.29
CA GLN A 290 12.57 -4.47 19.41
C GLN A 290 13.01 -5.03 18.06
N ASN A 291 12.09 -5.35 17.14
CA ASN A 291 12.44 -5.85 15.82
C ASN A 291 12.84 -4.72 14.85
N LEU A 292 12.30 -3.51 14.99
CA LEU A 292 12.87 -2.32 14.34
C LEU A 292 14.35 -2.12 14.76
N LEU A 293 14.66 -2.22 16.06
CA LEU A 293 16.03 -2.09 16.57
C LEU A 293 16.97 -3.25 16.13
N ASN A 294 16.49 -4.49 16.19
CA ASN A 294 17.34 -5.68 16.06
C ASN A 294 17.31 -6.33 14.66
N VAL A 295 16.39 -5.94 13.77
CA VAL A 295 16.25 -6.49 12.41
C VAL A 295 16.34 -5.38 11.36
N ALA A 296 15.51 -4.34 11.45
CA ALA A 296 15.49 -3.27 10.44
C ALA A 296 16.80 -2.47 10.40
N ALA A 297 17.19 -1.89 11.54
CA ALA A 297 18.40 -1.05 11.61
C ALA A 297 19.70 -1.79 11.24
N PRO A 298 19.93 -3.06 11.63
CA PRO A 298 21.07 -3.86 11.13
C PRO A 298 20.98 -4.20 9.63
N ALA A 299 19.78 -4.51 9.11
CA ALA A 299 19.63 -4.89 7.71
C ALA A 299 19.93 -3.73 6.75
N PHE A 300 19.56 -2.50 7.12
CA PHE A 300 19.95 -1.31 6.33
C PHE A 300 21.48 -1.15 6.21
N ILE A 301 22.26 -1.70 7.16
CA ILE A 301 23.73 -1.74 7.08
C ILE A 301 24.19 -2.88 6.16
N THR A 302 23.67 -4.10 6.32
CA THR A 302 24.10 -5.25 5.48
C THR A 302 23.72 -5.07 4.01
N ASP A 303 22.61 -4.38 3.75
CA ASP A 303 22.09 -4.12 2.40
C ASP A 303 22.58 -2.80 1.80
N LEU A 304 23.48 -2.04 2.47
CA LEU A 304 24.03 -0.74 1.99
C LEU A 304 24.39 -0.73 0.50
N LYS A 305 25.12 -1.75 0.03
CA LYS A 305 25.57 -1.90 -1.37
C LYS A 305 24.43 -2.12 -2.38
N PHE A 306 23.24 -2.48 -1.91
CA PHE A 306 22.02 -2.62 -2.70
C PHE A 306 21.10 -1.42 -2.58
N LEU A 307 21.14 -0.66 -1.47
CA LEU A 307 20.24 0.48 -1.22
C LEU A 307 20.82 1.83 -1.67
N VAL A 308 22.12 2.02 -1.50
CA VAL A 308 22.80 3.29 -1.83
C VAL A 308 22.83 3.51 -3.35
N ASN A 309 22.56 4.76 -3.76
CA ASN A 309 22.49 5.23 -5.14
C ASN A 309 21.47 4.48 -6.04
N LYS A 310 20.48 3.79 -5.47
CA LYS A 310 19.27 3.35 -6.20
C LYS A 310 18.23 4.47 -6.25
N THR A 311 17.36 4.42 -7.25
CA THR A 311 16.20 5.31 -7.37
C THR A 311 15.41 5.37 -6.05
N SER A 312 15.17 6.57 -5.54
CA SER A 312 14.30 6.78 -4.39
C SER A 312 12.82 6.67 -4.81
N PRO A 313 11.95 6.04 -4.00
CA PRO A 313 10.49 6.10 -4.20
C PRO A 313 9.93 7.53 -4.14
N ALA A 314 10.56 8.40 -3.34
CA ALA A 314 10.21 9.81 -3.22
C ALA A 314 11.50 10.66 -3.17
N PRO A 315 12.01 11.14 -4.32
CA PRO A 315 13.27 11.92 -4.38
C PRO A 315 13.28 13.23 -3.58
N ALA A 316 12.11 13.78 -3.24
CA ALA A 316 11.96 14.94 -2.36
C ALA A 316 12.05 14.60 -0.86
N MET A 317 11.99 13.31 -0.51
CA MET A 317 12.02 12.80 0.86
C MET A 317 13.40 12.20 1.17
N GLY A 318 13.95 11.38 0.27
CA GLY A 318 15.35 10.95 0.32
C GLY A 318 15.98 10.87 -1.07
N LYS A 319 17.26 11.23 -1.20
CA LYS A 319 18.03 11.22 -2.46
C LYS A 319 18.11 9.85 -3.16
N ASP A 320 18.08 8.76 -2.38
CA ASP A 320 18.16 7.38 -2.86
C ASP A 320 17.34 6.44 -1.96
N LEU A 321 17.20 5.19 -2.37
CA LEU A 321 16.47 4.17 -1.60
C LEU A 321 17.00 4.03 -0.16
N PHE A 322 18.33 4.10 0.03
CA PHE A 322 18.92 4.07 1.37
C PHE A 322 18.47 5.24 2.25
N SER A 323 18.62 6.49 1.78
CA SER A 323 18.28 7.65 2.61
C SER A 323 16.77 7.81 2.82
N PHE A 324 15.95 7.35 1.87
CA PHE A 324 14.50 7.22 2.05
C PHE A 324 14.15 6.25 3.19
N LEU A 325 14.78 5.07 3.25
CA LEU A 325 14.60 4.11 4.35
C LEU A 325 15.10 4.64 5.69
N MET A 326 16.25 5.35 5.72
CA MET A 326 16.74 6.05 6.92
C MET A 326 15.73 7.06 7.45
N GLN A 327 15.07 7.81 6.57
CA GLN A 327 14.06 8.78 6.95
C GLN A 327 12.79 8.11 7.49
N ARG A 328 12.22 7.12 6.77
CA ARG A 328 11.02 6.40 7.24
C ARG A 328 11.24 5.78 8.62
N PHE A 329 12.37 5.12 8.83
CA PHE A 329 12.72 4.57 10.13
C PHE A 329 12.83 5.66 11.22
N ALA A 330 13.51 6.78 10.93
CA ALA A 330 13.70 7.86 11.89
C ALA A 330 12.39 8.60 12.24
N THR A 331 11.39 8.57 11.35
CA THR A 331 10.03 9.07 11.61
C THR A 331 9.19 8.07 12.40
N ALA A 332 9.22 6.78 12.03
CA ALA A 332 8.40 5.75 12.67
C ALA A 332 8.84 5.41 14.10
N TRP A 333 10.14 5.43 14.38
CA TRP A 333 10.68 5.11 15.71
C TRP A 333 10.05 5.97 16.84
N PRO A 334 10.00 7.32 16.77
CA PRO A 334 9.31 8.12 17.77
C PRO A 334 7.77 8.07 17.66
N ALA A 335 7.19 7.83 16.47
CA ALA A 335 5.73 7.72 16.31
C ALA A 335 5.16 6.51 17.07
N LEU A 336 5.87 5.37 17.00
CA LEU A 336 5.55 4.12 17.70
C LEU A 336 5.96 4.11 19.19
N ASP A 337 6.25 5.28 19.78
CA ASP A 337 6.73 5.47 21.16
C ASP A 337 7.99 4.67 21.54
N CYS A 338 8.78 4.21 20.55
CA CYS A 338 9.94 3.34 20.80
C CYS A 338 11.01 4.01 21.69
N ASN A 339 11.05 5.35 21.73
CA ASN A 339 11.88 6.15 22.64
C ASN A 339 11.65 5.79 24.13
N ASN A 340 10.38 5.60 24.53
CA ASN A 340 10.00 5.30 25.90
C ASN A 340 9.96 3.80 26.18
N LEU A 341 9.59 2.99 25.18
CA LEU A 341 9.57 1.53 25.27
C LEU A 341 10.98 0.92 25.31
N ILE A 342 11.97 1.55 24.65
CA ILE A 342 13.35 1.08 24.59
C ILE A 342 14.33 2.26 24.80
N PRO A 343 14.69 2.57 26.06
CA PRO A 343 15.73 3.56 26.36
C PRO A 343 17.09 3.15 25.78
N LEU A 344 17.68 3.99 24.91
CA LEU A 344 18.93 3.70 24.22
C LEU A 344 20.11 4.54 24.72
N THR A 345 21.28 3.90 24.81
CA THR A 345 22.58 4.56 25.02
C THR A 345 23.37 4.59 23.70
N GLY A 346 23.86 5.77 23.35
CA GLY A 346 24.67 5.99 22.16
C GLY A 346 26.11 5.50 22.29
N ASN A 347 26.83 5.47 21.17
CA ASN A 347 28.25 5.10 21.07
C ASN A 347 29.20 6.00 21.88
N ASN A 348 28.72 7.15 22.38
CA ASN A 348 29.42 8.07 23.28
C ASN A 348 29.09 7.86 24.78
N GLY A 349 28.25 6.87 25.13
CA GLY A 349 27.80 6.61 26.50
C GLY A 349 26.68 7.52 27.00
N LEU A 350 26.13 8.41 26.17
CA LEU A 350 25.01 9.29 26.52
C LEU A 350 23.66 8.73 26.01
N PRO A 351 22.52 9.10 26.61
CA PRO A 351 21.21 8.75 26.08
C PRO A 351 21.00 9.27 24.65
N VAL A 352 20.32 8.49 23.79
CA VAL A 352 19.95 8.88 22.43
C VAL A 352 18.47 8.57 22.17
N ALA A 353 17.78 9.43 21.41
CA ALA A 353 16.35 9.29 21.18
C ALA A 353 15.98 8.04 20.35
N GLY A 354 16.82 7.66 19.39
CA GLY A 354 16.63 6.48 18.55
C GLY A 354 17.95 5.93 18.00
N PRO A 355 17.93 4.71 17.42
CA PRO A 355 19.15 4.03 16.99
C PRO A 355 19.69 4.56 15.65
N ILE A 356 18.86 5.26 14.88
CA ILE A 356 19.18 5.94 13.62
C ILE A 356 18.69 7.38 13.71
N THR A 357 19.47 8.32 13.15
CA THR A 357 19.05 9.69 12.86
C THR A 357 19.17 9.96 11.37
N ALA A 358 18.12 10.48 10.74
CA ALA A 358 18.16 10.91 9.35
C ALA A 358 18.83 12.29 9.22
N ASN A 359 19.73 12.42 8.25
CA ASN A 359 20.51 13.64 8.01
C ASN A 359 20.00 14.31 6.73
N PHE A 360 19.72 15.62 6.78
CA PHE A 360 19.04 16.36 5.72
C PHE A 360 19.92 17.41 5.05
N ASP A 361 19.65 17.71 3.78
CA ASP A 361 20.22 18.85 3.08
C ASP A 361 19.46 20.17 3.36
N GLY A 362 19.93 21.27 2.78
CA GLY A 362 19.29 22.59 2.91
C GLY A 362 17.91 22.73 2.26
N ASN A 363 17.43 21.71 1.54
CA ASN A 363 16.11 21.64 0.93
C ASN A 363 15.14 20.73 1.72
N GLY A 364 15.63 20.06 2.79
CA GLY A 364 14.85 19.09 3.57
C GLY A 364 14.85 17.66 3.01
N VAL A 365 15.72 17.35 2.03
CA VAL A 365 15.85 15.99 1.48
C VAL A 365 16.83 15.18 2.32
N CYS A 366 16.48 13.94 2.69
CA CYS A 366 17.38 13.04 3.41
C CYS A 366 18.55 12.59 2.51
N ILE A 367 19.78 12.77 2.98
CA ILE A 367 21.03 12.50 2.23
C ILE A 367 21.93 11.44 2.88
N SER A 368 21.77 11.14 4.16
CA SER A 368 22.52 10.10 4.88
C SER A 368 21.81 9.69 6.17
N GLY A 369 22.31 8.65 6.84
CA GLY A 369 21.84 8.22 8.15
C GLY A 369 22.99 8.10 9.16
N THR A 370 22.80 8.63 10.36
CA THR A 370 23.72 8.45 11.49
C THR A 370 23.26 7.28 12.34
N PHE A 371 24.11 6.29 12.56
CA PHE A 371 23.85 5.17 13.46
C PHE A 371 24.35 5.50 14.86
N ASN A 372 23.46 5.44 15.84
CA ASN A 372 23.70 6.05 17.15
C ASN A 372 24.24 5.06 18.19
N THR A 373 23.86 3.77 18.15
CA THR A 373 24.29 2.77 19.16
C THR A 373 25.64 2.17 18.82
N ALA A 374 26.42 1.78 19.84
CA ALA A 374 27.75 1.17 19.65
C ALA A 374 27.72 -0.09 18.76
N SER A 375 26.68 -0.92 18.90
CA SER A 375 26.49 -2.13 18.10
C SER A 375 26.30 -1.83 16.62
N LEU A 376 25.46 -0.85 16.27
CA LEU A 376 25.21 -0.45 14.89
C LEU A 376 26.42 0.27 14.27
N VAL A 377 27.10 1.12 15.05
CA VAL A 377 28.37 1.75 14.64
C VAL A 377 29.45 0.71 14.35
N GLN A 378 29.53 -0.36 15.14
CA GLN A 378 30.50 -1.43 14.91
C GLN A 378 30.13 -2.27 13.68
N LEU A 379 28.84 -2.56 13.47
CA LEU A 379 28.36 -3.26 12.28
C LEU A 379 28.57 -2.43 10.99
N LEU A 380 28.40 -1.11 11.06
CA LEU A 380 28.68 -0.21 9.93
C LEU A 380 30.15 -0.26 9.51
N LYS A 381 31.08 -0.22 10.48
CA LYS A 381 32.52 -0.34 10.23
C LYS A 381 32.90 -1.69 9.60
N THR A 382 32.32 -2.80 10.07
CA THR A 382 32.62 -4.12 9.47
C THR A 382 32.03 -4.30 8.07
N ASN A 383 31.02 -3.51 7.69
CA ASN A 383 30.46 -3.45 6.33
C ASN A 383 31.08 -2.33 5.45
N GLY A 384 32.20 -1.71 5.89
CA GLY A 384 32.96 -0.75 5.10
C GLY A 384 32.49 0.71 5.19
N GLY A 385 31.60 1.04 6.12
CA GLY A 385 31.25 2.42 6.43
C GLY A 385 32.39 3.14 7.18
N PRO A 386 32.66 4.43 6.89
CA PRO A 386 33.87 5.12 7.36
C PRO A 386 33.81 5.60 8.82
N THR A 387 32.62 5.90 9.36
CA THR A 387 32.44 6.53 10.68
C THR A 387 31.17 5.99 11.37
N THR A 388 30.50 6.79 12.21
CA THR A 388 29.14 6.56 12.71
C THR A 388 28.06 6.91 11.66
N GLU A 389 28.42 7.68 10.63
CA GLU A 389 27.51 8.10 9.57
C GLU A 389 27.67 7.21 8.34
N ALA A 390 26.55 6.64 7.89
CA ALA A 390 26.43 6.08 6.57
C ALA A 390 26.21 7.20 5.54
N LEU A 391 27.28 7.93 5.27
CA LEU A 391 27.43 8.62 3.99
C LEU A 391 27.37 7.56 2.87
N ALA A 392 26.80 7.93 1.73
CA ALA A 392 26.76 7.06 0.56
C ALA A 392 28.16 6.52 0.24
N LEU A 393 28.27 5.19 0.05
CA LEU A 393 29.51 4.48 -0.29
C LEU A 393 30.08 5.00 -1.63
N SER A 394 30.89 6.06 -1.51
CA SER A 394 31.46 6.83 -2.61
C SER A 394 32.71 6.15 -3.13
N ALA A 395 32.48 5.11 -3.95
CA ALA A 395 33.40 4.36 -4.79
C ALA A 395 34.91 4.52 -4.50
N THR A 396 35.35 4.09 -3.31
CA THR A 396 36.77 4.01 -2.92
C THR A 396 37.13 2.66 -2.32
N ALA A 397 36.66 1.58 -2.98
CA ALA A 397 37.29 0.26 -2.89
C ALA A 397 38.66 0.27 -3.63
N THR A 398 39.54 1.20 -3.26
CA THR A 398 40.88 1.35 -3.83
C THR A 398 41.70 0.15 -3.38
N THR A 399 41.90 -0.80 -4.30
CA THR A 399 42.58 -2.06 -4.02
C THR A 399 44.02 -1.77 -3.59
N THR A 400 44.38 -2.13 -2.36
CA THR A 400 45.71 -1.91 -1.77
C THR A 400 46.76 -2.75 -2.49
N THR A 401 47.17 -2.29 -3.67
CA THR A 401 48.10 -2.98 -4.56
C THR A 401 49.52 -2.59 -4.17
N THR A 402 50.33 -3.58 -3.79
CA THR A 402 51.65 -3.36 -3.19
C THR A 402 52.59 -2.69 -4.19
N THR A 403 52.89 -1.41 -3.97
CA THR A 403 53.74 -0.62 -4.89
C THR A 403 55.20 -1.02 -4.72
N THR A 404 55.71 -1.89 -5.59
CA THR A 404 57.15 -2.11 -5.72
C THR A 404 57.80 -0.93 -6.47
N THR A 405 58.98 -0.54 -6.01
CA THR A 405 59.65 0.70 -6.45
C THR A 405 60.24 0.57 -7.86
N ALA A 406 59.93 1.51 -8.74
CA ALA A 406 60.66 1.74 -10.00
C ALA A 406 60.80 3.25 -10.25
N THR A 407 62.04 3.71 -10.44
CA THR A 407 62.36 5.14 -10.61
C THR A 407 62.40 5.53 -12.09
N ALA A 408 61.70 6.62 -12.45
CA ALA A 408 61.90 7.35 -13.70
C ALA A 408 61.67 8.85 -13.46
N THR A 409 62.26 9.72 -14.28
CA THR A 409 62.46 11.15 -13.94
C THR A 409 61.90 12.09 -15.02
N THR A 410 61.92 13.40 -14.70
CA THR A 410 61.91 14.57 -15.60
C THR A 410 60.60 15.18 -16.13
N THR A 411 60.58 16.52 -16.03
CA THR A 411 59.94 17.55 -16.88
C THR A 411 58.41 17.69 -16.97
N THR A 412 57.90 18.60 -16.15
CA THR A 412 57.12 19.81 -16.53
C THR A 412 56.66 19.95 -18.00
N LYS A 413 55.36 20.24 -18.22
CA LYS A 413 54.83 21.59 -18.51
C LYS A 413 53.33 21.54 -18.83
N ALA A 414 52.56 22.54 -18.37
CA ALA A 414 51.13 22.68 -18.72
C ALA A 414 50.91 23.31 -20.10
N THR A 415 49.85 22.92 -20.81
CA THR A 415 49.29 23.68 -21.95
C THR A 415 47.80 23.39 -22.10
N THR A 416 46.98 24.43 -22.09
CA THR A 416 45.54 24.39 -22.36
C THR A 416 45.30 24.34 -23.87
N THR A 417 44.37 23.52 -24.37
CA THR A 417 43.86 23.67 -25.75
C THR A 417 42.41 23.22 -25.88
N THR A 418 41.52 24.17 -26.17
CA THR A 418 40.13 23.92 -26.56
C THR A 418 40.07 23.41 -28.01
N LYS A 419 39.23 22.41 -28.31
CA LYS A 419 38.76 22.19 -29.68
C LYS A 419 37.34 21.64 -29.76
N THR A 420 36.63 22.05 -30.80
CA THR A 420 35.19 21.92 -31.03
C THR A 420 34.87 20.73 -31.96
N THR A 421 33.56 20.52 -32.21
CA THR A 421 32.97 19.70 -33.30
C THR A 421 33.00 18.17 -33.00
N THR A 422 31.99 17.35 -33.32
CA THR A 422 30.93 17.49 -34.35
C THR A 422 29.62 16.77 -33.99
N THR A 423 28.48 17.37 -34.32
CA THR A 423 27.13 16.78 -34.25
C THR A 423 26.94 15.65 -35.28
N LYS A 424 26.19 14.59 -34.95
CA LYS A 424 25.66 13.62 -35.95
C LYS A 424 24.17 13.37 -35.77
N THR A 425 23.37 14.07 -36.57
CA THR A 425 21.92 13.86 -36.71
C THR A 425 21.66 12.66 -37.63
N PHE A 426 20.73 11.77 -37.25
CA PHE A 426 20.22 10.72 -38.13
C PHE A 426 18.80 11.04 -38.61
N THR A 427 18.69 11.55 -39.83
CA THR A 427 17.41 11.68 -40.55
C THR A 427 17.16 10.46 -41.43
N LYS A 428 15.98 9.83 -41.31
CA LYS A 428 15.46 8.90 -42.31
C LYS A 428 14.07 9.34 -42.77
N THR A 429 14.04 9.96 -43.94
CA THR A 429 12.81 10.28 -44.67
C THR A 429 12.21 8.99 -45.24
N PHE A 430 10.91 8.80 -45.07
CA PHE A 430 10.13 7.80 -45.83
C PHE A 430 8.96 8.50 -46.51
N THR A 431 9.00 8.60 -47.84
CA THR A 431 7.93 9.18 -48.66
C THR A 431 7.01 8.09 -49.19
N GLY A 432 5.74 8.09 -48.78
CA GLY A 432 4.71 7.19 -49.28
C GLY A 432 3.35 7.87 -49.44
N LYS A 433 3.02 8.32 -50.64
CA LYS A 433 1.66 8.78 -51.00
C LYS A 433 0.87 7.61 -51.56
N PHE A 434 -0.20 7.17 -50.89
CA PHE A 434 -1.24 6.36 -51.55
C PHE A 434 -2.67 6.75 -51.13
N THR A 435 -3.39 7.28 -52.11
CA THR A 435 -4.84 7.22 -52.37
C THR A 435 -5.84 6.92 -51.23
N LYS A 436 -6.64 7.94 -50.92
CA LYS A 436 -7.97 7.91 -50.25
C LYS A 436 -9.00 7.00 -50.97
N PRO A 437 -9.71 6.11 -50.25
CA PRO A 437 -11.04 5.60 -50.65
C PRO A 437 -12.18 6.52 -50.14
N THR A 438 -13.31 6.60 -50.86
CA THR A 438 -14.50 7.35 -50.40
C THR A 438 -15.80 6.59 -50.71
N THR A 439 -16.43 5.97 -49.71
CA THR A 439 -17.79 5.37 -49.72
C THR A 439 -18.07 4.81 -48.32
N LYS A 440 -19.31 4.71 -47.81
CA LYS A 440 -20.62 5.26 -48.21
C LYS A 440 -21.53 5.13 -46.97
N ALA A 441 -22.32 6.15 -46.63
CA ALA A 441 -23.28 6.04 -45.54
C ALA A 441 -24.40 5.04 -45.89
N THR A 442 -24.77 4.18 -44.94
CA THR A 442 -25.92 3.26 -45.06
C THR A 442 -26.75 3.36 -43.80
N THR A 443 -27.98 3.85 -43.93
CA THR A 443 -28.99 3.89 -42.88
C THR A 443 -29.81 2.60 -42.90
N THR A 444 -30.17 2.07 -41.73
CA THR A 444 -31.28 1.12 -41.58
C THR A 444 -31.93 1.36 -40.22
N ALA A 445 -33.25 1.18 -40.14
CA ALA A 445 -34.09 1.71 -39.07
C ALA A 445 -34.23 0.77 -37.86
N ALA A 446 -34.80 1.30 -36.78
CA ALA A 446 -35.15 0.54 -35.59
C ALA A 446 -36.30 -0.46 -35.83
N ALA A 447 -36.30 -1.53 -35.03
CA ALA A 447 -37.47 -2.33 -34.73
C ALA A 447 -37.73 -2.26 -33.21
N ALA A 448 -39.00 -2.28 -32.81
CA ALA A 448 -39.43 -2.06 -31.42
C ALA A 448 -40.18 -3.30 -30.87
N THR A 449 -40.78 -3.15 -29.68
CA THR A 449 -41.60 -4.16 -28.95
C THR A 449 -40.77 -5.32 -28.36
N THR A 450 -41.11 -5.90 -27.19
CA THR A 450 -42.36 -5.83 -26.42
C THR A 450 -42.13 -5.73 -24.91
N THR A 451 -42.98 -4.96 -24.23
CA THR A 451 -43.04 -4.85 -22.76
C THR A 451 -43.85 -5.99 -22.14
N THR A 452 -43.37 -6.59 -21.05
CA THR A 452 -44.20 -7.47 -20.19
C THR A 452 -44.09 -7.04 -18.73
N THR A 453 -45.05 -6.25 -18.27
CA THR A 453 -45.28 -5.91 -16.86
C THR A 453 -46.09 -7.00 -16.16
N THR A 454 -45.66 -7.42 -14.98
CA THR A 454 -46.47 -8.25 -14.06
C THR A 454 -46.50 -7.60 -12.68
N THR A 455 -47.66 -7.10 -12.28
CA THR A 455 -47.87 -6.39 -11.01
C THR A 455 -48.60 -7.28 -10.02
N ALA A 456 -48.06 -7.43 -8.81
CA ALA A 456 -48.77 -7.94 -7.63
C ALA A 456 -48.40 -7.04 -6.44
N ALA A 457 -49.24 -6.07 -6.06
CA ALA A 457 -50.49 -6.23 -5.29
C ALA A 457 -50.24 -6.20 -3.77
N THR A 458 -50.09 -4.98 -3.25
CA THR A 458 -49.94 -4.66 -1.82
C THR A 458 -51.18 -5.07 -1.01
N LYS A 459 -51.00 -5.44 0.26
CA LYS A 459 -52.09 -5.50 1.25
C LYS A 459 -51.74 -4.60 2.44
N SER A 460 -52.70 -3.79 2.89
CA SER A 460 -52.55 -2.79 3.96
C SER A 460 -53.60 -3.01 5.06
N THR A 461 -53.21 -2.74 6.30
CA THR A 461 -54.10 -2.69 7.48
C THR A 461 -53.54 -1.71 8.52
N THR A 462 -54.28 -0.63 8.79
CA THR A 462 -54.17 0.26 9.98
C THR A 462 -54.90 -0.39 11.17
N THR A 463 -54.71 -0.09 12.46
CA THR A 463 -53.92 0.91 13.24
C THR A 463 -53.58 0.26 14.63
N THR A 464 -53.12 0.86 15.75
CA THR A 464 -52.97 2.25 16.25
C THR A 464 -51.52 2.60 16.64
N THR A 465 -51.22 2.90 17.92
CA THR A 465 -49.99 3.61 18.36
C THR A 465 -49.56 3.33 19.82
N GLN A 466 -48.30 2.91 20.00
CA GLN A 466 -47.33 3.26 21.08
C GLN A 466 -47.67 2.87 22.56
N PRO A 467 -46.71 2.52 23.47
CA PRO A 467 -45.25 2.71 23.43
C PRO A 467 -44.30 1.50 23.47
N SER A 468 -43.18 1.72 22.77
CA SER A 468 -41.82 1.15 22.83
C SER A 468 -41.47 0.01 23.81
N ALA A 469 -41.20 -1.16 23.23
CA ALA A 469 -40.10 -2.06 23.65
C ALA A 469 -39.55 -2.77 22.39
N SER A 470 -38.32 -2.46 21.98
CA SER A 470 -37.75 -2.94 20.70
C SER A 470 -37.21 -4.38 20.80
N SER A 471 -38.04 -5.35 20.43
CA SER A 471 -37.72 -6.78 20.43
C SER A 471 -36.75 -7.18 19.30
N THR A 472 -35.46 -6.95 19.52
CA THR A 472 -34.36 -7.58 18.78
C THR A 472 -33.55 -8.48 19.72
N CYS A 473 -32.96 -9.55 19.20
CA CYS A 473 -32.06 -10.38 19.99
C CYS A 473 -30.74 -9.63 20.25
N ALA A 474 -30.10 -9.91 21.38
CA ALA A 474 -28.79 -9.35 21.70
C ALA A 474 -27.73 -9.85 20.71
N ALA A 475 -26.82 -8.97 20.30
CA ALA A 475 -25.67 -9.35 19.47
C ALA A 475 -24.68 -10.22 20.28
N LYS A 476 -23.73 -10.86 19.58
CA LYS A 476 -22.72 -11.68 20.25
C LYS A 476 -21.95 -10.83 21.29
N TYR A 477 -21.71 -11.41 22.45
CA TYR A 477 -21.11 -10.83 23.66
C TYR A 477 -21.95 -9.78 24.41
N TYR A 478 -23.18 -9.47 23.98
CA TYR A 478 -24.10 -8.61 24.74
C TYR A 478 -24.90 -9.40 25.79
N GLN A 479 -25.44 -8.67 26.78
CA GLN A 479 -26.28 -9.24 27.83
C GLN A 479 -27.64 -9.71 27.27
N CYS A 480 -28.02 -10.94 27.60
CA CYS A 480 -29.24 -11.62 27.18
C CYS A 480 -30.07 -12.17 28.36
N GLY A 481 -29.63 -11.93 29.60
CA GLY A 481 -30.27 -12.49 30.79
C GLY A 481 -29.68 -11.97 32.09
N GLY A 482 -30.25 -12.43 33.21
CA GLY A 482 -29.97 -11.96 34.56
C GLY A 482 -31.22 -11.44 35.28
N ILE A 483 -31.21 -11.56 36.62
CA ILE A 483 -32.19 -10.94 37.53
C ILE A 483 -32.23 -9.42 37.28
N ASN A 484 -33.44 -8.86 37.23
CA ASN A 484 -33.74 -7.45 36.94
C ASN A 484 -33.31 -6.92 35.55
N PHE A 485 -32.70 -7.74 34.69
CA PHE A 485 -32.38 -7.32 33.31
C PHE A 485 -33.66 -7.25 32.46
N THR A 486 -34.00 -6.07 31.95
CA THR A 486 -35.18 -5.82 31.11
C THR A 486 -34.91 -5.91 29.60
N GLY A 487 -33.66 -6.12 29.19
CA GLY A 487 -33.27 -6.24 27.79
C GLY A 487 -33.55 -7.62 27.14
N PRO A 488 -33.00 -7.87 25.94
CA PRO A 488 -33.28 -9.06 25.13
C PRO A 488 -33.09 -10.39 25.86
N LYS A 489 -33.84 -11.42 25.46
CA LYS A 489 -33.79 -12.79 26.03
C LYS A 489 -33.36 -13.86 25.01
N CYS A 490 -32.83 -13.44 23.87
CA CYS A 490 -32.35 -14.27 22.77
C CYS A 490 -31.10 -13.64 22.17
N CYS A 491 -30.36 -14.40 21.35
CA CYS A 491 -29.07 -14.02 20.81
C CYS A 491 -29.02 -14.15 19.28
N ILE A 492 -28.27 -13.26 18.62
CA ILE A 492 -28.02 -13.31 17.18
C ILE A 492 -26.85 -14.26 16.93
N ALA A 493 -27.09 -15.35 16.18
CA ALA A 493 -26.10 -16.34 15.74
C ALA A 493 -25.16 -16.90 16.86
N SER A 494 -25.66 -16.94 18.10
CA SER A 494 -24.94 -17.33 19.32
C SER A 494 -25.93 -17.81 20.39
N THR A 495 -25.46 -18.35 21.51
CA THR A 495 -26.33 -18.91 22.56
C THR A 495 -26.28 -18.06 23.83
N CYS A 496 -27.45 -17.84 24.46
CA CYS A 496 -27.53 -17.11 25.72
C CYS A 496 -27.06 -18.00 26.88
N THR A 497 -25.86 -17.73 27.40
CA THR A 497 -25.22 -18.52 28.45
C THR A 497 -25.21 -17.75 29.78
N VAL A 498 -25.67 -18.40 30.85
CA VAL A 498 -25.69 -17.79 32.20
C VAL A 498 -24.28 -17.76 32.76
N GLN A 499 -23.79 -16.55 33.11
CA GLN A 499 -22.49 -16.37 33.76
C GLN A 499 -22.66 -16.29 35.29
N ASN A 500 -23.68 -15.57 35.75
CA ASN A 500 -24.10 -15.50 37.16
C ASN A 500 -25.60 -15.12 37.27
N PRO A 501 -26.23 -15.14 38.46
CA PRO A 501 -27.66 -14.87 38.59
C PRO A 501 -28.13 -13.50 38.05
N TYR A 502 -27.25 -12.51 37.99
CA TYR A 502 -27.55 -11.15 37.51
C TYR A 502 -27.08 -10.89 36.07
N TYR A 503 -26.38 -11.84 35.43
CA TYR A 503 -25.81 -11.66 34.10
C TYR A 503 -25.75 -12.95 33.27
N SER A 504 -26.36 -12.91 32.08
CA SER A 504 -26.21 -13.94 31.03
C SER A 504 -25.80 -13.25 29.74
N GLN A 505 -24.94 -13.90 28.94
CA GLN A 505 -24.28 -13.30 27.78
C GLN A 505 -24.45 -14.17 26.54
N CYS A 506 -24.57 -13.54 25.37
CA CYS A 506 -24.53 -14.24 24.08
C CYS A 506 -23.10 -14.69 23.75
N VAL A 507 -22.86 -15.98 23.53
CA VAL A 507 -21.54 -16.56 23.19
C VAL A 507 -21.61 -17.63 22.10
#